data_AF-A0A090VHA8-F1
#
_entry.id   AF-A0A090VHA8-F1
#
_cell.length_a   1.000
_cell.length_b   1.000
_cell.length_c   1.000
_cell.angle_alpha   90.00
_cell.angle_beta   90.00
_cell.angle_gamma   90.00
#
_symmetry.space_group_name_H-M   'P 1'
#
loop_
_entity.id
_entity.type
_entity.pdbx_description
1 polymer ?
#
loop_
_entity_poly.entity_id
_entity_poly.type
_entity_poly.pdbx_seq_one_letter_code
_entity_poly.pdbx_strand_id
1 'polypeptide(L)'
;MNRISRYYLMFVTSIVGMSILPRLSKINNVKKFRKEISSYYKILVPILIGGFLVIYALKSPIISLVFTNEFRSVEDLFLWQLLGDFIKILAVIIAYQFLAKKMFWHYILTELFLVVILYITSVYFIGIFDGVKGAVFAHFVSYLMYFGIVILLLWSSLFGLDSNEISLRKK
;
A
#
# COMPACT_ATOMS: atom_id res chain seq x y z
N MET A 1 15.23 -0.49 9.58
CA MET A 1 14.34 -0.71 8.42
C MET A 1 13.54 0.50 8.00
N ASN A 2 12.78 1.11 8.90
CA ASN A 2 11.84 2.19 8.54
C ASN A 2 12.44 3.38 7.77
N ARG A 3 13.73 3.70 7.91
CA ARG A 3 14.36 4.80 7.16
C ARG A 3 14.48 4.50 5.66
N ILE A 4 15.01 3.34 5.29
CA ILE A 4 15.17 2.95 3.87
C ILE A 4 13.79 2.85 3.21
N SER A 5 12.84 2.15 3.87
CA SER A 5 11.46 2.03 3.42
C SER A 5 10.80 3.39 3.21
N ARG A 6 10.94 4.31 4.16
CA ARG A 6 10.37 5.66 4.08
C ARG A 6 10.83 6.42 2.83
N TYR A 7 12.12 6.37 2.48
CA TYR A 7 12.62 7.16 1.35
C TYR A 7 12.08 6.66 0.01
N TYR A 8 12.19 5.36 -0.28
CA TYR A 8 11.66 4.86 -1.56
C TYR A 8 10.14 4.91 -1.59
N LEU A 9 9.45 4.65 -0.47
CA LEU A 9 8.00 4.76 -0.42
C LEU A 9 7.55 6.18 -0.69
N MET A 10 8.18 7.18 -0.08
CA MET A 10 7.85 8.59 -0.33
C MET A 10 7.98 8.93 -1.80
N PHE A 11 9.07 8.51 -2.45
CA PHE A 11 9.26 8.72 -3.89
C PHE A 11 8.16 8.05 -4.72
N VAL A 12 7.90 6.77 -4.46
CA VAL A 12 6.88 6.00 -5.20
C VAL A 12 5.48 6.57 -4.97
N THR A 13 5.08 6.84 -3.73
CA THR A 13 3.75 7.35 -3.42
C THR A 13 3.54 8.78 -3.94
N SER A 14 4.58 9.62 -3.97
CA SER A 14 4.51 10.93 -4.61
C SER A 14 4.25 10.83 -6.11
N ILE A 15 4.99 9.97 -6.83
CA ILE A 15 4.76 9.75 -8.27
C ILE A 15 3.37 9.18 -8.52
N VAL A 16 2.97 8.18 -7.73
CA VAL A 16 1.64 7.58 -7.84
C VAL A 16 0.58 8.67 -7.62
N GLY A 17 0.65 9.42 -6.52
CA GLY A 17 -0.32 10.48 -6.24
C GLY A 17 -0.40 11.55 -7.33
N MET A 18 0.75 12.03 -7.82
CA MET A 18 0.79 13.05 -8.87
C MET A 18 0.27 12.54 -10.22
N SER A 19 0.41 11.25 -10.51
CA SER A 19 0.00 10.67 -11.79
C SER A 19 -1.40 10.07 -11.79
N ILE A 20 -1.80 9.36 -10.72
CA ILE A 20 -3.07 8.62 -10.65
C ILE A 20 -4.24 9.50 -10.24
N LEU A 21 -4.05 10.39 -9.27
CA LEU A 21 -5.12 11.24 -8.74
C LEU A 21 -5.82 12.06 -9.84
N PRO A 22 -5.11 12.84 -10.70
CA PRO A 22 -5.77 13.61 -11.73
C PRO A 22 -6.49 12.75 -12.78
N ARG A 23 -6.03 11.51 -13.01
CA ARG A 23 -6.67 10.57 -13.94
C ARG A 23 -7.99 10.05 -13.36
N LEU A 24 -7.98 9.59 -12.11
CA LEU A 24 -9.17 9.09 -11.42
C LEU A 24 -10.24 10.18 -11.24
N SER A 25 -9.83 11.42 -10.97
CA SER A 25 -10.78 12.54 -10.83
C SER A 25 -11.61 12.78 -12.10
N LYS A 26 -11.02 12.59 -13.28
CA LYS A 26 -11.69 12.77 -14.59
C LYS A 26 -12.61 11.62 -14.99
N ILE A 27 -12.50 10.45 -14.36
CA ILE A 27 -13.24 9.24 -14.74
C ILE A 27 -14.59 9.18 -14.02
N ASN A 28 -15.70 9.26 -14.75
CA ASN A 28 -17.06 9.20 -14.16
C ASN A 28 -17.78 7.87 -14.39
N ASN A 29 -17.09 6.85 -14.91
CA ASN A 29 -17.69 5.56 -15.24
C ASN A 29 -16.89 4.42 -14.62
N VAL A 30 -17.58 3.49 -13.96
CA VAL A 30 -17.01 2.31 -13.27
C VAL A 30 -16.16 1.45 -14.20
N LYS A 31 -16.60 1.21 -15.45
CA LYS A 31 -15.83 0.44 -16.44
C LYS A 31 -14.51 1.13 -16.78
N LYS A 32 -14.52 2.46 -16.91
CA LYS A 32 -13.30 3.27 -17.16
C LYS A 32 -12.38 3.27 -15.93
N PHE A 33 -12.94 3.32 -14.73
CA PHE A 33 -12.18 3.22 -13.48
C PHE A 33 -11.41 1.91 -13.40
N ARG A 34 -12.10 0.78 -13.57
CA ARG A 34 -11.48 -0.55 -13.58
C ARG A 34 -10.39 -0.67 -14.66
N LYS A 35 -10.64 -0.14 -15.86
CA LYS A 35 -9.66 -0.14 -16.95
C LYS A 35 -8.42 0.66 -16.59
N GLU A 36 -8.59 1.84 -16.00
CA GLU A 36 -7.46 2.70 -15.58
C GLU A 36 -6.62 2.03 -14.50
N ILE A 37 -7.24 1.51 -13.44
CA ILE A 37 -6.54 0.79 -12.36
C ILE A 37 -5.80 -0.43 -12.91
N SER A 38 -6.45 -1.24 -13.75
CA SER A 38 -5.82 -2.42 -14.35
C SER A 38 -4.64 -2.04 -15.25
N SER A 39 -4.79 -1.00 -16.08
CA SER A 39 -3.70 -0.51 -16.93
C SER A 39 -2.54 0.02 -16.11
N TYR A 40 -2.84 0.75 -15.04
CA TYR A 40 -1.82 1.31 -14.16
C TYR A 40 -1.03 0.22 -13.44
N TYR A 41 -1.72 -0.81 -12.93
CA TYR A 41 -1.09 -1.98 -12.34
C TYR A 41 -0.23 -2.78 -13.31
N LYS A 42 -0.68 -2.98 -14.55
CA LYS A 42 0.12 -3.70 -15.56
C LYS A 42 1.50 -3.08 -15.81
N ILE A 43 1.62 -1.76 -15.66
CA ILE A 43 2.89 -1.05 -15.82
C ILE A 43 3.65 -1.02 -14.50
N LEU A 44 2.98 -0.63 -13.41
CA LEU A 44 3.67 -0.35 -12.15
C LEU A 44 4.07 -1.63 -11.40
N VAL A 45 3.24 -2.68 -11.41
CA VAL A 45 3.52 -3.92 -10.66
C VAL A 45 4.83 -4.58 -11.12
N PRO A 46 5.10 -4.77 -12.42
CA PRO A 46 6.39 -5.30 -12.87
C PRO A 46 7.58 -4.45 -12.44
N ILE A 47 7.45 -3.12 -12.50
CA ILE A 47 8.51 -2.19 -12.09
C ILE A 47 8.77 -2.32 -10.58
N LEU A 48 7.72 -2.39 -9.76
CA LEU A 48 7.85 -2.57 -8.31
C LEU A 48 8.48 -3.92 -7.95
N ILE A 49 8.05 -5.00 -8.60
CA ILE A 49 8.64 -6.33 -8.39
C ILE A 49 10.12 -6.30 -8.74
N GLY A 50 10.49 -5.75 -9.91
CA GLY A 50 11.88 -5.59 -10.32
C GLY A 50 12.69 -4.75 -9.31
N GLY A 51 12.16 -3.60 -8.89
CA GLY A 51 12.80 -2.73 -7.90
C GLY A 51 13.00 -3.41 -6.54
N PHE A 52 12.00 -4.14 -6.04
CA PHE A 52 12.12 -4.87 -4.77
C PHE A 52 13.03 -6.08 -4.86
N LEU A 53 13.09 -6.77 -5.99
CA LEU A 53 14.08 -7.83 -6.23
C LEU A 53 15.50 -7.26 -6.19
N VAL A 54 15.72 -6.11 -6.82
CA VAL A 54 17.02 -5.40 -6.76
C VAL A 54 17.36 -5.01 -5.33
N ILE A 55 16.43 -4.40 -4.59
CA ILE A 55 16.65 -4.03 -3.18
C ILE A 55 16.94 -5.27 -2.32
N TYR A 56 16.25 -6.38 -2.57
CA TYR A 56 16.45 -7.62 -1.82
C TYR A 56 17.80 -8.30 -2.14
N ALA A 57 18.25 -8.23 -3.39
CA ALA A 57 19.58 -8.71 -3.80
C ALA A 57 20.69 -7.83 -3.21
N LEU A 58 20.47 -6.51 -3.17
CA LEU A 58 21.41 -5.53 -2.63
C LEU A 58 21.27 -5.31 -1.11
N LYS A 59 20.49 -6.12 -0.39
CA LYS A 59 20.24 -5.89 1.05
C LYS A 59 21.52 -5.83 1.88
N SER A 60 22.49 -6.69 1.61
CA SER A 60 23.74 -6.75 2.36
C SER A 60 24.62 -5.51 2.16
N PRO A 61 24.95 -5.06 0.93
CA PRO A 61 25.69 -3.81 0.74
C PRO A 61 24.91 -2.58 1.22
N ILE A 62 23.58 -2.55 1.09
CA ILE A 62 22.75 -1.47 1.64
C ILE A 62 22.92 -1.37 3.15
N ILE A 63 22.91 -2.49 3.87
CA ILE A 63 23.08 -2.50 5.33
C ILE A 63 24.49 -2.07 5.70
N SER A 64 25.53 -2.58 5.05
CA SER A 64 26.91 -2.19 5.36
C SER A 64 27.23 -0.72 5.06
N LEU A 65 26.54 -0.09 4.11
CA LEU A 65 26.71 1.33 3.79
C LEU A 65 25.91 2.25 4.71
N VAL A 66 24.68 1.85 5.08
CA VAL A 66 23.73 2.70 5.82
C VAL A 66 23.77 2.44 7.33
N PHE A 67 24.21 1.26 7.76
CA PHE A 67 24.25 0.81 9.15
C PHE A 67 25.61 0.18 9.50
N THR A 68 25.88 0.03 10.80
CA THR A 68 27.05 -0.72 11.29
C THR A 68 26.84 -2.23 11.13
N ASN A 69 27.94 -3.00 11.13
CA ASN A 69 27.91 -4.47 10.99
C ASN A 69 27.06 -5.20 12.06
N GLU A 70 26.75 -4.53 13.17
CA GLU A 70 25.87 -5.03 14.24
C GLU A 70 24.41 -5.20 13.80
N PHE A 71 24.01 -4.60 12.66
CA PHE A 71 22.63 -4.67 12.15
C PHE A 71 22.41 -5.78 11.11
N ARG A 72 23.30 -6.76 10.99
CA ARG A 72 23.11 -7.89 10.04
C ARG A 72 21.82 -8.67 10.24
N SER A 73 21.36 -8.81 11.49
CA SER A 73 20.09 -9.48 11.82
C SER A 73 18.85 -8.80 11.22
N VAL A 74 19.01 -7.59 10.65
CA VAL A 74 17.97 -6.87 9.94
C VAL A 74 17.76 -7.39 8.51
N GLU A 75 18.73 -8.13 7.94
CA GLU A 75 18.61 -8.74 6.60
C GLU A 75 17.38 -9.64 6.48
N ASP A 76 17.10 -10.43 7.51
CA ASP A 76 15.95 -11.35 7.56
C ASP A 76 14.60 -10.61 7.55
N LEU A 77 14.61 -9.33 7.91
CA LEU A 77 13.42 -8.49 7.95
C LEU A 77 13.09 -7.83 6.62
N PHE A 78 14.05 -7.77 5.68
CA PHE A 78 13.82 -7.14 4.38
C PHE A 78 12.67 -7.79 3.63
N LEU A 79 12.57 -9.12 3.64
CA LEU A 79 11.52 -9.81 2.88
C LEU A 79 10.13 -9.35 3.33
N TRP A 80 9.86 -9.43 4.63
CA TRP A 80 8.56 -9.06 5.22
C TRP A 80 8.27 -7.57 5.09
N GLN A 81 9.29 -6.73 5.25
CA GLN A 81 9.15 -5.29 5.05
C GLN A 81 8.79 -4.95 3.59
N LEU A 82 9.51 -5.53 2.62
CA LEU A 82 9.28 -5.29 1.19
C LEU A 82 7.91 -5.80 0.75
N LEU A 83 7.46 -6.95 1.27
CA LEU A 83 6.11 -7.45 1.02
C LEU A 83 5.04 -6.50 1.57
N GLY A 84 5.22 -5.99 2.79
CA GLY A 84 4.29 -5.02 3.37
C GLY A 84 4.23 -3.73 2.57
N ASP A 85 5.40 -3.25 2.11
CA ASP A 85 5.51 -2.05 1.29
C ASP A 85 4.92 -2.24 -0.11
N PHE A 86 5.08 -3.41 -0.70
CA PHE A 86 4.41 -3.78 -1.95
C PHE A 86 2.90 -3.69 -1.83
N ILE A 87 2.33 -4.35 -0.83
CA ILE A 87 0.89 -4.33 -0.59
C ILE A 87 0.39 -2.91 -0.30
N LYS A 88 1.14 -2.14 0.50
CA LYS A 88 0.83 -0.74 0.77
C LYS A 88 0.68 0.07 -0.52
N ILE A 89 1.64 -0.05 -1.45
CA ILE A 89 1.59 0.71 -2.70
C ILE A 89 0.36 0.31 -3.52
N LEU A 90 0.05 -0.99 -3.60
CA LEU A 90 -1.18 -1.46 -4.26
C LEU A 90 -2.43 -0.85 -3.62
N ALA A 91 -2.55 -0.93 -2.30
CA ALA A 91 -3.70 -0.39 -1.59
C ALA A 91 -3.88 1.12 -1.82
N VAL A 92 -2.78 1.88 -1.75
CA VAL A 92 -2.78 3.34 -1.96
C VAL A 92 -3.27 3.70 -3.36
N ILE A 93 -2.89 2.96 -4.40
CA ILE A 93 -3.32 3.21 -5.79
C ILE A 93 -4.84 3.17 -5.91
N ILE A 94 -5.47 2.17 -5.28
CA ILE A 94 -6.94 2.05 -5.28
C ILE A 94 -7.56 3.09 -4.34
N ALA A 95 -6.98 3.31 -3.16
CA ALA A 95 -7.49 4.25 -2.16
C ALA A 95 -7.48 5.71 -2.65
N TYR A 96 -6.63 6.06 -3.63
CA TYR A 96 -6.70 7.37 -4.30
C TYR A 96 -8.06 7.66 -4.93
N GLN A 97 -8.87 6.64 -5.23
CA GLN A 97 -10.25 6.81 -5.65
C GLN A 97 -11.08 7.59 -4.61
N PHE A 98 -10.84 7.36 -3.32
CA PHE A 98 -11.57 8.06 -2.27
C PHE A 98 -11.28 9.56 -2.31
N LEU A 99 -10.03 9.95 -2.54
CA LEU A 99 -9.65 11.36 -2.70
C LEU A 99 -10.20 11.91 -4.02
N ALA A 100 -10.02 11.18 -5.12
CA ALA A 100 -10.43 11.59 -6.46
C ALA A 100 -11.93 11.89 -6.57
N LYS A 101 -12.75 11.16 -5.80
CA LYS A 101 -14.23 11.28 -5.77
C LYS A 101 -14.77 11.91 -4.48
N LYS A 102 -13.90 12.50 -3.66
CA LYS A 102 -14.28 13.16 -2.39
C LYS A 102 -15.11 12.25 -1.46
N MET A 103 -14.82 10.95 -1.45
CA MET A 103 -15.45 9.95 -0.59
C MET A 103 -14.86 10.03 0.82
N PHE A 104 -15.04 11.18 1.48
CA PHE A 104 -14.40 11.52 2.76
C PHE A 104 -14.58 10.44 3.82
N TRP A 105 -15.82 9.95 4.01
CA TRP A 105 -16.11 8.93 5.02
C TRP A 105 -15.43 7.59 4.75
N HIS A 106 -15.31 7.18 3.49
CA HIS A 106 -14.61 5.93 3.15
C HIS A 106 -13.11 6.08 3.44
N TYR A 107 -12.52 7.23 3.09
CA TYR A 107 -11.13 7.53 3.40
C TYR A 107 -10.87 7.49 4.91
N ILE A 108 -11.64 8.25 5.70
CA ILE A 108 -11.48 8.31 7.16
C ILE A 108 -11.66 6.93 7.80
N LEU A 109 -12.65 6.15 7.37
CA LEU A 109 -12.86 4.80 7.87
C LEU A 109 -11.64 3.90 7.62
N THR A 110 -11.09 3.93 6.40
CA THR A 110 -9.92 3.11 6.07
C THR A 110 -8.65 3.54 6.80
N GLU A 111 -8.44 4.84 6.99
CA GLU A 111 -7.28 5.36 7.73
C GLU A 111 -7.39 5.03 9.22
N LEU A 112 -8.57 5.20 9.82
CA LEU A 112 -8.80 4.82 11.21
C LEU A 112 -8.62 3.31 11.40
N PHE A 113 -9.18 2.51 10.49
CA PHE A 113 -8.97 1.07 10.47
C PHE A 113 -7.48 0.72 10.41
N LEU A 114 -6.70 1.37 9.53
CA LEU A 114 -5.26 1.12 9.40
C LEU A 114 -4.51 1.44 10.69
N VAL A 115 -4.81 2.56 11.36
CA VAL A 115 -4.18 2.93 12.62
C VAL A 115 -4.49 1.92 13.72
N VAL A 116 -5.77 1.54 13.85
CA VAL A 116 -6.22 0.58 14.87
C VAL A 116 -5.61 -0.79 14.62
N ILE A 117 -5.65 -1.29 13.38
CA ILE A 117 -5.11 -2.61 13.07
C ILE A 117 -3.59 -2.65 13.20
N LEU A 118 -2.90 -1.56 12.85
CA LEU A 118 -1.46 -1.44 13.05
C LEU A 118 -1.09 -1.49 14.53
N TYR A 119 -1.85 -0.81 15.38
CA TYR A 119 -1.64 -0.88 16.82
C TYR A 119 -1.86 -2.30 17.36
N ILE A 120 -3.02 -2.90 17.06
CA ILE A 120 -3.40 -4.23 17.57
C ILE A 120 -2.39 -5.30 17.10
N THR A 121 -2.08 -5.33 15.81
CA THR A 121 -1.13 -6.29 15.25
C THR A 121 0.28 -6.04 15.76
N SER A 122 0.69 -4.79 15.99
CA SER A 122 2.00 -4.48 16.57
C SER A 122 2.11 -5.04 17.98
N VAL A 123 1.14 -4.77 18.86
CA VAL A 123 1.13 -5.32 20.22
C VAL A 123 1.17 -6.84 20.20
N TYR A 124 0.35 -7.46 19.35
CA TYR A 124 0.29 -8.91 19.21
C TYR A 124 1.60 -9.53 18.71
N PHE A 125 2.12 -9.06 17.58
CA PHE A 125 3.30 -9.66 16.96
C PHE A 125 4.61 -9.30 17.64
N ILE A 126 4.73 -8.12 18.25
CA ILE A 126 5.92 -7.76 19.06
C ILE A 126 6.03 -8.72 20.26
N GLY A 127 4.91 -9.10 20.88
CA GLY A 127 4.90 -10.08 21.97
C GLY A 127 5.22 -11.51 21.55
N ILE A 128 5.09 -11.87 20.26
CA ILE A 128 5.34 -13.23 19.74
C ILE A 128 6.73 -13.37 19.13
N PHE A 129 7.15 -12.38 18.34
CA PHE A 129 8.34 -12.46 17.47
C PHE A 129 9.52 -11.64 18.00
N ASP A 130 9.45 -11.18 19.25
CA ASP A 130 10.44 -10.37 19.97
C ASP A 130 10.91 -9.10 19.24
N GLY A 131 10.47 -7.96 19.75
CA GLY A 131 10.99 -6.65 19.37
C GLY A 131 10.75 -6.31 17.90
N VAL A 132 11.83 -6.04 17.15
CA VAL A 132 11.76 -5.42 15.81
C VAL A 132 11.18 -6.38 14.76
N LYS A 133 11.35 -7.70 14.90
CA LYS A 133 10.79 -8.65 13.93
C LYS A 133 9.26 -8.59 13.96
N GLY A 134 8.68 -8.61 15.15
CA GLY A 134 7.24 -8.48 15.34
C GLY A 134 6.65 -7.20 14.75
N ALA A 135 7.36 -6.07 14.86
CA ALA A 135 6.93 -4.81 14.27
C ALA A 135 6.87 -4.86 12.73
N VAL A 136 7.82 -5.54 12.07
CA VAL A 136 7.85 -5.70 10.60
C VAL A 136 6.73 -6.64 10.13
N PHE A 137 6.47 -7.72 10.87
CA PHE A 137 5.33 -8.59 10.61
C PHE A 137 3.99 -7.87 10.80
N ALA A 138 3.85 -7.07 11.86
CA ALA A 138 2.68 -6.25 12.09
C ALA A 138 2.42 -5.27 10.96
N HIS A 139 3.47 -4.62 10.44
CA HIS A 139 3.39 -3.77 9.26
C HIS A 139 2.84 -4.54 8.05
N PHE A 140 3.41 -5.69 7.71
CA PHE A 140 2.95 -6.53 6.60
C PHE A 140 1.47 -6.92 6.75
N VAL A 141 1.07 -7.46 7.91
CA VAL A 141 -0.30 -7.92 8.16
C VAL A 141 -1.28 -6.75 8.15
N SER A 142 -0.92 -5.61 8.73
CA SER A 142 -1.77 -4.41 8.74
C SER A 142 -2.05 -3.89 7.35
N TYR A 143 -1.03 -3.82 6.48
CA TYR A 143 -1.23 -3.38 5.11
C TYR A 143 -1.97 -4.42 4.26
N LEU A 144 -1.82 -5.73 4.56
CA LEU A 144 -2.65 -6.77 3.95
C LEU A 144 -4.12 -6.61 4.31
N MET A 145 -4.43 -6.37 5.59
CA MET A 145 -5.80 -6.12 6.05
C MET A 145 -6.35 -4.80 5.52
N TYR A 146 -5.53 -3.73 5.48
CA TYR A 146 -5.88 -2.45 4.87
C TYR A 146 -6.22 -2.61 3.39
N PHE A 147 -5.42 -3.38 2.65
CA PHE A 147 -5.70 -3.67 1.24
C PHE A 147 -7.03 -4.41 1.08
N GLY A 148 -7.29 -5.39 1.95
CA GLY A 148 -8.56 -6.11 2.01
C GLY A 148 -9.75 -5.17 2.20
N ILE A 149 -9.72 -4.28 3.21
CA ILE A 149 -10.84 -3.36 3.46
C ILE A 149 -11.04 -2.36 2.31
N VAL A 150 -9.96 -1.87 1.70
CA VAL A 150 -10.04 -0.98 0.52
C VAL A 150 -10.71 -1.71 -0.65
N ILE A 151 -10.35 -2.96 -0.91
CA ILE A 151 -10.99 -3.78 -1.95
C ILE A 151 -12.47 -4.02 -1.62
N LEU A 152 -12.80 -4.35 -0.36
CA LEU A 152 -14.19 -4.59 0.06
C LEU A 152 -15.06 -3.35 -0.13
N LEU A 153 -14.58 -2.18 0.29
CA LEU A 153 -15.31 -0.92 0.14
C LEU A 153 -15.49 -0.50 -1.32
N LEU A 154 -14.57 -0.89 -2.21
CA LEU A 154 -14.63 -0.58 -3.64
C LEU A 154 -15.02 -1.81 -4.48
N TRP A 155 -15.56 -2.86 -3.87
CA TRP A 155 -15.81 -4.14 -4.52
C TRP A 155 -16.75 -4.01 -5.73
N SER A 156 -17.87 -3.31 -5.56
CA SER A 156 -18.82 -3.05 -6.66
C SER A 156 -18.18 -2.26 -7.80
N SER A 157 -17.31 -1.30 -7.47
CA SER A 157 -16.60 -0.46 -8.45
C SER A 157 -15.45 -1.18 -9.16
N LEU A 158 -14.78 -2.13 -8.48
CA LEU A 158 -13.66 -2.89 -9.05
C LEU A 158 -14.14 -4.07 -9.90
N PHE A 159 -15.22 -4.75 -9.50
CA PHE A 159 -15.70 -5.96 -10.18
C PHE A 159 -16.95 -5.74 -11.03
N GLY A 160 -17.61 -4.58 -10.91
CA GLY A 160 -18.70 -4.19 -11.81
C GLY A 160 -20.03 -4.90 -11.53
N LEU A 161 -20.35 -5.11 -10.25
CA LEU A 161 -21.58 -5.79 -9.83
C LEU A 161 -22.83 -4.92 -9.95
N ASP A 162 -22.69 -3.60 -10.18
CA ASP A 162 -23.82 -2.72 -10.45
C ASP A 162 -23.78 -2.20 -11.90
N SER A 163 -24.70 -2.72 -12.70
CA SER A 163 -25.09 -2.13 -14.00
C SER A 163 -26.05 -0.95 -13.86
N ASN A 164 -26.45 -0.56 -12.64
CA ASN A 164 -27.43 0.53 -12.44
C ASN A 164 -26.90 1.64 -11.51
N GLU A 165 -26.89 2.85 -12.07
CA GLU A 165 -26.94 4.16 -11.41
C GLU A 165 -26.24 4.35 -10.06
N ILE A 166 -24.94 4.65 -10.10
CA ILE A 166 -24.41 5.65 -9.16
C ILE A 166 -24.76 7.02 -9.75
N SER A 167 -25.97 7.48 -9.43
CA SER A 167 -26.25 8.91 -9.40
C SER A 167 -25.15 9.52 -8.51
N LEU A 168 -24.21 10.20 -9.16
CA LEU A 168 -23.27 11.08 -8.48
C LEU A 168 -24.13 12.04 -7.67
N ARG A 169 -24.24 11.81 -6.36
CA ARG A 169 -24.89 12.71 -5.40
C ARG A 169 -24.25 14.09 -5.57
N LYS A 170 -24.87 14.90 -6.42
CA LYS A 170 -24.95 16.34 -6.24
C LYS A 170 -25.87 16.55 -5.04
N LYS A 171 -25.26 16.78 -3.88
CA LYS A 171 -25.78 17.72 -2.88
C LYS A 171 -24.60 18.22 -2.07
#